data_AF-A0A7C9HUC0-F1
#
_entry.id   AF-A0A7C9HUC0-F1
#
_cell.length_a   1.000
_cell.length_b   1.000
_cell.length_c   1.000
_cell.angle_alpha   90.00
_cell.angle_beta   90.00
_cell.angle_gamma   90.00
#
_symmetry.space_group_name_H-M   'P 1'
#
loop_
_entity.id
_entity.type
_entity.pdbx_description
1 polymer ?
#
loop_
_entity_poly.entity_id
_entity_poly.type
_entity_poly.pdbx_seq_one_letter_code
_entity_poly.pdbx_strand_id
1 'polypeptide(L)'
;MTTSPVLSPALQDSIKHLYQVFERYPLRRHIEGCACGCLPSGAAEELPAVPLHDLTGPHLSLFSVKTMTTWGDDVDFKHFLPRLLELIAHDQLSAVEILLGKLTYSQWWSWTDQESRAVDAFLHAWWDDVLAREDAEDPWEPCEVAAVLECIAQAAHDLTPYLTHWAKIDSPFAVQHLAAFVLSEADGLGQGQLQGAYWTIRTAQAQQVVQWLLDSQQQAWLESAAPTQTDTTRREQLEMAAYTLSVAKR
;
A
#
# COMPACT_ATOMS: atom_id res chain seq x y z
N MET A 1 -12.66 10.91 14.65
CA MET A 1 -13.33 10.55 13.40
C MET A 1 -12.44 11.07 12.30
N THR A 2 -11.53 10.24 11.81
CA THR A 2 -10.74 10.54 10.62
C THR A 2 -11.69 10.53 9.43
N THR A 3 -11.78 11.65 8.73
CA THR A 3 -12.55 11.76 7.49
C THR A 3 -11.85 10.90 6.44
N SER A 4 -12.56 9.98 5.78
CA SER A 4 -11.96 9.21 4.68
C SER A 4 -11.38 10.13 3.62
N PRO A 5 -10.24 9.76 3.01
CA PRO A 5 -9.59 10.57 2.00
C PRO A 5 -10.48 10.76 0.78
N VAL A 6 -10.34 11.92 0.13
CA VAL A 6 -10.93 12.18 -1.18
C VAL A 6 -10.03 11.56 -2.24
N LEU A 7 -10.48 10.49 -2.88
CA LEU A 7 -9.70 9.77 -3.88
C LEU A 7 -9.61 10.58 -5.18
N SER A 8 -8.45 10.54 -5.83
CA SER A 8 -8.23 11.08 -7.17
C SER A 8 -9.12 10.40 -8.21
N PRO A 9 -9.45 11.08 -9.34
CA PRO A 9 -10.23 10.48 -10.41
C PRO A 9 -9.61 9.19 -10.96
N ALA A 10 -8.27 9.13 -11.06
CA ALA A 10 -7.57 7.94 -11.53
C ALA A 10 -7.76 6.74 -10.60
N LEU A 11 -7.68 6.95 -9.28
CA LEU A 11 -7.93 5.91 -8.29
C LEU A 11 -9.39 5.44 -8.32
N GLN A 12 -10.36 6.37 -8.41
CA GLN A 12 -11.78 6.04 -8.56
C GLN A 12 -12.06 5.21 -9.82
N ASP A 13 -11.48 5.57 -10.96
CA ASP A 13 -11.61 4.84 -12.22
C ASP A 13 -11.00 3.44 -12.13
N SER A 14 -9.85 3.30 -11.46
CA SER A 14 -9.22 1.99 -11.23
C SER A 14 -10.10 1.07 -10.34
N ILE A 15 -10.73 1.62 -9.31
CA ILE A 15 -11.67 0.89 -8.44
C ILE A 15 -12.90 0.44 -9.25
N LYS A 16 -13.48 1.34 -10.05
CA LYS A 16 -14.59 0.98 -10.94
C LYS A 16 -14.19 -0.14 -11.91
N HIS A 17 -12.98 -0.09 -12.45
CA HIS A 17 -12.47 -1.12 -13.33
C HIS A 17 -12.32 -2.48 -12.62
N LEU A 18 -11.81 -2.51 -11.38
CA LEU A 18 -11.76 -3.73 -10.57
C LEU A 18 -13.14 -4.38 -10.46
N TYR A 19 -14.18 -3.62 -10.11
CA TYR A 19 -15.54 -4.13 -10.03
C TYR A 19 -16.01 -4.77 -11.34
N GLN A 20 -15.77 -4.12 -12.48
CA GLN A 20 -16.14 -4.65 -13.80
C GLN A 20 -15.41 -5.96 -14.14
N VAL A 21 -14.12 -6.06 -13.80
CA VAL A 21 -13.30 -7.22 -14.16
C VAL A 21 -13.66 -8.44 -13.33
N PHE A 22 -13.89 -8.24 -12.04
CA PHE A 22 -14.14 -9.30 -11.07
C PHE A 22 -15.63 -9.63 -10.87
N GLU A 23 -16.56 -8.89 -11.49
CA GLU A 23 -18.02 -9.19 -11.49
C GLU A 23 -18.34 -10.64 -11.89
N ARG A 24 -17.49 -11.25 -12.72
CA ARG A 24 -17.62 -12.65 -13.17
C ARG A 24 -17.61 -13.68 -12.04
N TYR A 25 -17.10 -13.32 -10.85
CA TYR A 25 -16.98 -14.20 -9.70
C TYR A 25 -18.21 -14.05 -8.80
N PRO A 26 -19.16 -15.01 -8.81
CA PRO A 26 -20.38 -14.90 -8.03
C PRO A 26 -20.11 -15.14 -6.55
N LEU A 27 -20.89 -14.48 -5.70
CA LEU A 27 -20.96 -14.80 -4.28
C LEU A 27 -21.45 -16.23 -4.10
N ARG A 28 -20.64 -17.07 -3.44
CA ARG A 28 -21.05 -18.43 -3.09
C ARG A 28 -21.94 -18.40 -1.86
N ARG A 29 -22.99 -19.23 -1.85
CA ARG A 29 -23.93 -19.33 -0.72
C ARG A 29 -23.28 -19.77 0.58
N HIS A 30 -22.15 -20.46 0.49
CA HIS A 30 -21.37 -20.91 1.62
C HIS A 30 -19.89 -20.70 1.29
N ILE A 31 -19.19 -20.02 2.20
CA ILE A 31 -17.74 -19.82 2.14
C ILE A 31 -17.15 -20.80 3.15
N GLU A 32 -16.41 -21.79 2.67
CA GLU A 32 -15.87 -22.87 3.49
C GLU A 32 -14.90 -22.34 4.55
N GLY A 33 -15.06 -22.75 5.81
CA GLY A 33 -14.23 -22.30 6.93
C GLY A 33 -13.47 -23.45 7.60
N CYS A 34 -12.34 -23.15 8.26
CA CYS A 34 -11.60 -24.14 9.02
C CYS A 34 -12.45 -24.75 10.15
N ALA A 35 -12.47 -26.09 10.22
CA ALA A 35 -13.14 -26.84 11.30
C ALA A 35 -12.50 -26.65 12.70
N CYS A 36 -11.36 -25.97 12.78
CA CYS A 36 -10.59 -25.75 14.00
C CYS A 36 -11.18 -24.71 14.97
N GLY A 37 -12.32 -24.09 14.62
CA GLY A 37 -12.99 -23.09 15.46
C GLY A 37 -12.32 -21.70 15.46
N CYS A 38 -11.43 -21.43 14.50
CA CYS A 38 -10.76 -20.13 14.36
C CYS A 38 -11.63 -19.03 13.73
N LEU A 39 -12.88 -19.36 13.38
CA LEU A 39 -13.87 -18.43 12.84
C LEU A 39 -15.03 -18.30 13.83
N PRO A 40 -15.55 -17.08 14.06
CA PRO A 40 -16.76 -16.90 14.85
C PRO A 40 -17.93 -17.70 14.27
N SER A 41 -18.76 -18.27 15.14
CA SER A 41 -20.03 -18.87 14.74
C SER A 41 -20.88 -17.84 13.98
N GLY A 42 -21.37 -18.18 12.79
CA GLY A 42 -22.18 -17.28 11.95
C GLY A 42 -21.40 -16.42 10.96
N ALA A 43 -20.07 -16.34 11.05
CA ALA A 43 -19.26 -15.50 10.14
C ALA A 43 -19.47 -15.86 8.66
N ALA A 44 -19.63 -17.15 8.34
CA ALA A 44 -19.88 -17.65 6.99
C ALA A 44 -21.28 -17.31 6.43
N GLU A 45 -22.20 -16.86 7.28
CA GLU A 45 -23.59 -16.54 6.95
C GLU A 45 -23.84 -15.02 6.89
N GLU A 46 -23.09 -14.25 7.70
CA GLU A 46 -23.21 -12.79 7.77
C GLU A 46 -22.66 -12.09 6.52
N LEU A 47 -21.48 -12.52 6.03
CA LEU A 47 -20.82 -11.86 4.89
C LEU A 47 -21.66 -11.94 3.60
N PRO A 48 -22.29 -13.08 3.26
CA PRO A 48 -23.14 -13.18 2.07
C PRO A 48 -24.48 -12.43 2.17
N ALA A 49 -24.88 -11.95 3.36
CA ALA A 49 -26.16 -11.28 3.58
C ALA A 49 -26.15 -9.79 3.23
N VAL A 50 -24.96 -9.20 3.03
CA VAL A 50 -24.77 -7.78 2.74
C VAL A 50 -24.34 -7.62 1.27
N PRO A 51 -24.95 -6.70 0.50
CA PRO A 51 -24.48 -6.40 -0.85
C PRO A 51 -23.00 -6.01 -0.87
N LEU A 52 -22.25 -6.44 -1.89
CA LEU A 52 -20.80 -6.27 -1.97
C LEU A 52 -20.35 -4.81 -1.73
N HIS A 53 -21.06 -3.84 -2.32
CA HIS A 53 -20.77 -2.41 -2.17
C HIS A 53 -21.09 -1.85 -0.77
N ASP A 54 -21.95 -2.52 0.00
CA ASP A 54 -22.38 -2.10 1.34
C ASP A 54 -21.52 -2.74 2.45
N LEU A 55 -20.59 -3.63 2.11
CA LEU A 55 -19.69 -4.26 3.06
C LEU A 55 -18.73 -3.22 3.65
N THR A 56 -18.67 -3.13 4.97
CA THR A 56 -17.79 -2.17 5.67
C THR A 56 -16.45 -2.80 6.00
N GLY A 57 -15.47 -1.97 6.38
CA GLY A 57 -14.20 -2.42 6.96
C GLY A 57 -14.38 -3.50 8.04
N PRO A 58 -15.23 -3.27 9.07
CA PRO A 58 -15.58 -4.28 10.07
C PRO A 58 -16.15 -5.59 9.52
N HIS A 59 -16.97 -5.56 8.46
CA HIS A 59 -17.48 -6.79 7.84
C HIS A 59 -16.34 -7.62 7.22
N LEU A 60 -15.37 -6.96 6.58
CA LEU A 60 -14.33 -7.62 5.81
C LEU A 60 -12.99 -7.80 6.54
N SER A 61 -12.81 -7.26 7.74
CA SER A 61 -11.51 -7.28 8.44
C SER A 61 -11.06 -8.69 8.81
N LEU A 62 -11.98 -9.57 9.21
CA LEU A 62 -11.64 -10.96 9.47
C LEU A 62 -11.40 -11.72 8.16
N PHE A 63 -12.21 -11.47 7.13
CA PHE A 63 -12.06 -12.13 5.84
C PHE A 63 -10.71 -11.77 5.21
N SER A 64 -10.29 -10.50 5.22
CA SER A 64 -9.05 -10.02 4.60
C SER A 64 -7.81 -10.77 5.09
N VAL A 65 -7.76 -11.11 6.38
CA VAL A 65 -6.61 -11.83 6.97
C VAL A 65 -6.73 -13.36 6.87
N LYS A 66 -7.95 -13.91 6.89
CA LYS A 66 -8.21 -15.37 6.90
C LYS A 66 -8.40 -15.98 5.51
N THR A 67 -8.70 -15.16 4.50
CA THR A 67 -9.04 -15.60 3.15
C THR A 67 -7.98 -16.54 2.56
N MET A 68 -8.41 -17.61 1.89
CA MET A 68 -7.60 -18.67 1.26
C MET A 68 -6.75 -19.55 2.18
N THR A 69 -6.60 -19.18 3.45
CA THR A 69 -5.82 -19.97 4.42
C THR A 69 -6.71 -20.77 5.36
N THR A 70 -7.75 -20.12 5.89
CA THR A 70 -8.65 -20.74 6.88
C THR A 70 -10.11 -20.40 6.61
N TRP A 71 -10.39 -19.60 5.58
CA TRP A 71 -11.73 -19.20 5.20
C TRP A 71 -11.77 -18.88 3.69
N GLY A 72 -12.63 -19.54 2.93
CA GLY A 72 -12.78 -19.36 1.49
C GLY A 72 -11.56 -19.78 0.66
N ASP A 73 -11.69 -19.63 -0.66
CA ASP A 73 -10.63 -19.91 -1.65
C ASP A 73 -10.40 -18.71 -2.60
N ASP A 74 -9.61 -18.94 -3.66
CA ASP A 74 -9.34 -17.98 -4.75
C ASP A 74 -10.62 -17.30 -5.26
N VAL A 75 -11.69 -18.06 -5.47
CA VAL A 75 -12.93 -17.58 -6.09
C VAL A 75 -13.63 -16.61 -5.15
N ASP A 76 -13.67 -16.91 -3.86
CA ASP A 76 -14.23 -15.98 -2.87
C ASP A 76 -13.34 -14.75 -2.73
N PHE A 77 -12.03 -14.93 -2.71
CA PHE A 77 -11.10 -13.80 -2.63
C PHE A 77 -11.31 -12.84 -3.78
N LYS A 78 -11.40 -13.35 -5.01
CA LYS A 78 -11.67 -12.55 -6.22
C LYS A 78 -13.04 -11.89 -6.22
N HIS A 79 -14.06 -12.52 -5.64
CA HIS A 79 -15.37 -11.91 -5.46
C HIS A 79 -15.30 -10.65 -4.57
N PHE A 80 -14.60 -10.72 -3.44
CA PHE A 80 -14.49 -9.60 -2.50
C PHE A 80 -13.36 -8.62 -2.82
N LEU A 81 -12.43 -8.97 -3.73
CA LEU A 81 -11.23 -8.20 -4.02
C LEU A 81 -11.49 -6.73 -4.38
N PRO A 82 -12.45 -6.38 -5.27
CA PRO A 82 -12.73 -4.98 -5.59
C PRO A 82 -13.11 -4.17 -4.35
N ARG A 83 -13.92 -4.75 -3.46
CA ARG A 83 -14.34 -4.07 -2.24
C ARG A 83 -13.21 -3.96 -1.21
N LEU A 84 -12.38 -5.00 -1.09
CA LEU A 84 -11.21 -4.97 -0.21
C LEU A 84 -10.23 -3.87 -0.63
N LEU A 85 -9.96 -3.73 -1.93
CA LEU A 85 -9.07 -2.68 -2.46
C LEU A 85 -9.70 -1.28 -2.36
N GLU A 86 -11.00 -1.14 -2.59
CA GLU A 86 -11.73 0.12 -2.36
C GLU A 86 -11.65 0.57 -0.90
N LEU A 87 -11.84 -0.34 0.05
CA LEU A 87 -11.75 -0.03 1.48
C LEU A 87 -10.31 0.32 1.91
N ILE A 88 -9.29 -0.27 1.29
CA ILE A 88 -7.89 0.16 1.48
C ILE A 88 -7.72 1.61 1.01
N ALA A 89 -8.20 1.96 -0.18
CA ALA A 89 -8.07 3.31 -0.73
C ALA A 89 -8.69 4.39 0.19
N HIS A 90 -9.74 4.04 0.93
CA HIS A 90 -10.43 4.91 1.88
C HIS A 90 -9.90 4.83 3.32
N ASP A 91 -8.80 4.12 3.57
CA ASP A 91 -8.21 3.89 4.90
C ASP A 91 -9.20 3.23 5.89
N GLN A 92 -10.06 2.37 5.37
CA GLN A 92 -11.13 1.68 6.12
C GLN A 92 -10.80 0.21 6.44
N LEU A 93 -9.60 -0.26 6.10
CA LEU A 93 -9.10 -1.59 6.48
C LEU A 93 -7.75 -1.50 7.18
N SER A 94 -7.54 -2.44 8.09
CA SER A 94 -6.26 -2.68 8.76
C SER A 94 -5.59 -3.94 8.21
N ALA A 95 -4.32 -4.14 8.58
CA ALA A 95 -3.49 -5.27 8.14
C ALA A 95 -3.40 -5.39 6.61
N VAL A 96 -3.19 -4.25 5.95
CA VAL A 96 -3.14 -4.12 4.49
C VAL A 96 -2.00 -4.95 3.90
N GLU A 97 -0.89 -5.09 4.61
CA GLU A 97 0.26 -5.92 4.26
C GLU A 97 -0.14 -7.40 4.14
N ILE A 98 -0.95 -7.89 5.09
CA ILE A 98 -1.45 -9.28 5.06
C ILE A 98 -2.36 -9.48 3.85
N LEU A 99 -3.29 -8.54 3.64
CA LEU A 99 -4.24 -8.58 2.52
C LEU A 99 -3.54 -8.52 1.16
N LEU A 100 -2.59 -7.60 0.95
CA LEU A 100 -1.81 -7.56 -0.30
C LEU A 100 -0.88 -8.77 -0.43
N GLY A 101 -0.42 -9.34 0.68
CA GLY A 101 0.23 -10.65 0.71
C GLY A 101 -0.64 -11.78 0.13
N LYS A 102 -1.98 -11.69 0.24
CA LYS A 102 -2.91 -12.65 -0.36
C LYS A 102 -2.94 -12.58 -1.89
N LEU A 103 -2.68 -11.41 -2.49
CA LEU A 103 -2.47 -11.32 -3.94
C LEU A 103 -1.26 -12.17 -4.35
N THR A 104 -0.15 -12.07 -3.61
CA THR A 104 1.01 -12.95 -3.88
C THR A 104 0.69 -14.41 -3.67
N TYR A 105 0.02 -14.75 -2.57
CA TYR A 105 -0.34 -16.13 -2.25
C TYR A 105 -1.19 -16.77 -3.36
N SER A 106 -2.09 -16.00 -3.96
CA SER A 106 -2.94 -16.43 -5.07
C SER A 106 -2.30 -16.29 -6.45
N GLN A 107 -1.03 -15.88 -6.52
CA GLN A 107 -0.26 -15.71 -7.75
C GLN A 107 -0.97 -14.80 -8.76
N TRP A 108 -1.42 -13.62 -8.31
CA TRP A 108 -2.24 -12.71 -9.10
C TRP A 108 -1.67 -12.35 -10.48
N TRP A 109 -0.35 -12.36 -10.65
CA TRP A 109 0.34 -12.15 -11.94
C TRP A 109 0.06 -13.25 -12.98
N SER A 110 -0.39 -14.43 -12.54
CA SER A 110 -0.73 -15.58 -13.39
C SER A 110 -2.22 -15.65 -13.73
N TRP A 111 -3.04 -14.74 -13.19
CA TRP A 111 -4.44 -14.62 -13.55
C TRP A 111 -4.62 -14.16 -15.00
N THR A 112 -5.87 -14.03 -15.45
CA THR A 112 -6.09 -13.53 -16.81
C THR A 112 -5.49 -12.14 -16.98
N ASP A 113 -5.02 -11.82 -18.19
CA ASP A 113 -4.42 -10.52 -18.49
C ASP A 113 -5.29 -9.32 -18.07
N GLN A 114 -6.62 -9.48 -18.08
CA GLN A 114 -7.54 -8.45 -17.65
C GLN A 114 -7.53 -8.28 -16.12
N GLU A 115 -7.47 -9.37 -15.37
CA GLU A 115 -7.46 -9.37 -13.90
C GLU A 115 -6.14 -8.84 -13.36
N SER A 116 -5.01 -9.33 -13.88
CA SER A 116 -3.69 -8.87 -13.46
C SER A 116 -3.51 -7.38 -13.78
N ARG A 117 -3.86 -6.91 -14.99
CA ARG A 117 -3.81 -5.47 -15.31
C ARG A 117 -4.70 -4.61 -14.43
N ALA A 118 -5.87 -5.11 -14.00
CA ALA A 118 -6.76 -4.34 -13.13
C ALA A 118 -6.16 -4.15 -11.72
N VAL A 119 -5.54 -5.19 -11.16
CA VAL A 119 -4.81 -5.11 -9.89
C VAL A 119 -3.61 -4.17 -10.02
N ASP A 120 -2.80 -4.33 -11.07
CA ASP A 120 -1.62 -3.50 -11.31
C ASP A 120 -1.97 -2.01 -11.47
N ALA A 121 -3.03 -1.71 -12.23
CA ALA A 121 -3.52 -0.35 -12.40
C ALA A 121 -4.01 0.28 -11.08
N PHE A 122 -4.69 -0.50 -10.24
CA PHE A 122 -5.10 -0.04 -8.91
C PHE A 122 -3.88 0.27 -8.02
N LEU A 123 -2.88 -0.61 -7.97
CA LEU A 123 -1.71 -0.40 -7.12
C LEU A 123 -0.93 0.86 -7.51
N HIS A 124 -0.76 1.11 -8.81
CA HIS A 124 -0.13 2.35 -9.29
C HIS A 124 -1.00 3.58 -9.02
N ALA A 125 -2.31 3.52 -9.28
CA ALA A 125 -3.20 4.65 -9.01
C ALA A 125 -3.30 4.98 -7.52
N TRP A 126 -3.25 3.96 -6.65
CA TRP A 126 -3.23 4.14 -5.20
C TRP A 126 -1.92 4.77 -4.72
N TRP A 127 -0.79 4.33 -5.28
CA TRP A 127 0.51 4.93 -5.03
C TRP A 127 0.56 6.40 -5.42
N ASP A 128 0.09 6.74 -6.63
CA ASP A 128 0.05 8.11 -7.12
C ASP A 128 -0.87 9.00 -6.26
N ASP A 129 -1.98 8.45 -5.78
CA ASP A 129 -2.89 9.14 -4.87
C ASP A 129 -2.20 9.49 -3.56
N VAL A 130 -1.48 8.54 -2.95
CA VAL A 130 -0.71 8.76 -1.71
C VAL A 130 0.38 9.81 -1.90
N LEU A 131 1.15 9.74 -2.99
CA LEU A 131 2.19 10.73 -3.29
C LEU A 131 1.66 12.14 -3.57
N ALA A 132 0.40 12.26 -3.96
CA ALA A 132 -0.27 13.53 -4.21
C ALA A 132 -0.93 14.14 -2.95
N ARG A 133 -1.11 13.34 -1.88
CA ARG A 133 -1.63 13.82 -0.60
C ARG A 133 -0.60 14.68 0.11
N GLU A 134 -1.09 15.68 0.83
CA GLU A 134 -0.25 16.44 1.75
C GLU A 134 0.03 15.56 2.97
N ASP A 135 1.32 15.45 3.31
CA ASP A 135 1.78 14.72 4.50
C ASP A 135 1.08 15.20 5.77
N ALA A 136 0.81 14.25 6.68
CA ALA A 136 0.36 14.58 8.02
C ALA A 136 1.38 15.49 8.72
N GLU A 137 0.90 16.54 9.37
CA GLU A 137 1.77 17.46 10.11
C GLU A 137 2.31 16.85 11.42
N ASP A 138 1.75 15.74 11.89
CA ASP A 138 2.11 15.10 13.16
C ASP A 138 3.36 14.20 13.01
N PRO A 139 4.50 14.57 13.60
CA PRO A 139 5.74 13.77 13.53
C PRO A 139 5.65 12.40 14.22
N TRP A 140 4.61 12.16 15.02
CA TRP A 140 4.39 10.89 15.71
C TRP A 140 3.52 9.91 14.91
N GLU A 141 2.90 10.35 13.82
CA GLU A 141 2.21 9.45 12.91
C GLU A 141 3.22 8.63 12.08
N PRO A 142 2.96 7.34 11.85
CA PRO A 142 3.78 6.54 10.95
C PRO A 142 3.85 7.18 9.57
N CYS A 143 5.02 7.14 8.94
CA CYS A 143 5.21 7.63 7.58
C CYS A 143 4.29 6.85 6.60
N GLU A 144 3.22 7.49 6.12
CA GLU A 144 2.19 6.87 5.27
C GLU A 144 2.82 6.28 3.99
N VAL A 145 3.67 7.06 3.31
CA VAL A 145 4.34 6.61 2.09
C VAL A 145 5.23 5.38 2.31
N ALA A 146 5.91 5.29 3.46
CA ALA A 146 6.71 4.12 3.82
C ALA A 146 5.83 2.88 4.06
N ALA A 147 4.74 3.05 4.81
CA ALA A 147 3.80 1.98 5.13
C ALA A 147 3.09 1.46 3.86
N VAL A 148 2.63 2.37 2.99
CA VAL A 148 1.99 2.01 1.72
C VAL A 148 2.97 1.30 0.79
N LEU A 149 4.22 1.74 0.72
CA LEU A 149 5.23 1.06 -0.09
C LEU A 149 5.56 -0.35 0.44
N GLU A 150 5.62 -0.55 1.77
CA GLU A 150 5.75 -1.88 2.39
C GLU A 150 4.55 -2.77 2.07
N CYS A 151 3.33 -2.20 2.06
CA CYS A 151 2.11 -2.88 1.63
C CYS A 151 2.21 -3.32 0.15
N ILE A 152 2.56 -2.40 -0.76
CA ILE A 152 2.71 -2.69 -2.19
C ILE A 152 3.76 -3.79 -2.42
N ALA A 153 4.86 -3.79 -1.66
CA ALA A 153 5.88 -4.83 -1.71
C ALA A 153 5.35 -6.25 -1.40
N GLN A 154 4.20 -6.36 -0.74
CA GLN A 154 3.54 -7.64 -0.51
C GLN A 154 2.79 -8.18 -1.73
N ALA A 155 2.50 -7.34 -2.74
CA ALA A 155 1.86 -7.74 -3.98
C ALA A 155 2.80 -7.66 -5.20
N ALA A 156 3.60 -6.59 -5.31
CA ALA A 156 4.49 -6.34 -6.43
C ALA A 156 5.82 -7.10 -6.30
N HIS A 157 6.24 -7.75 -7.38
CA HIS A 157 7.55 -8.41 -7.44
C HIS A 157 8.71 -7.45 -7.69
N ASP A 158 8.43 -6.31 -8.30
CA ASP A 158 9.41 -5.29 -8.65
C ASP A 158 8.86 -3.91 -8.27
N LEU A 159 9.56 -3.22 -7.37
CA LEU A 159 9.23 -1.86 -6.96
C LEU A 159 9.84 -0.78 -7.86
N THR A 160 10.69 -1.14 -8.82
CA THR A 160 11.35 -0.18 -9.73
C THR A 160 10.36 0.76 -10.43
N PRO A 161 9.19 0.30 -10.95
CA PRO A 161 8.21 1.19 -11.57
C PRO A 161 7.68 2.27 -10.61
N TYR A 162 7.35 1.89 -9.37
CA TYR A 162 6.81 2.78 -8.35
C TYR A 162 7.83 3.84 -7.92
N LEU A 163 9.07 3.40 -7.66
CA LEU A 163 10.19 4.27 -7.27
C LEU A 163 10.63 5.21 -8.40
N THR A 164 10.66 4.70 -9.64
CA THR A 164 10.99 5.49 -10.83
C THR A 164 9.91 6.52 -11.13
N HIS A 165 8.64 6.16 -10.92
CA HIS A 165 7.54 7.09 -11.06
C HIS A 165 7.64 8.21 -10.03
N TRP A 166 7.81 7.86 -8.75
CA TRP A 166 7.96 8.83 -7.66
C TRP A 166 9.06 9.87 -7.94
N ALA A 167 10.24 9.42 -8.37
CA ALA A 167 11.37 10.30 -8.70
C ALA A 167 11.13 11.27 -9.87
N LYS A 168 10.03 11.11 -10.63
CA LYS A 168 9.66 11.95 -11.78
C LYS A 168 8.46 12.85 -11.51
N ILE A 169 7.78 12.69 -10.37
CA ILE A 169 6.63 13.53 -10.03
C ILE A 169 7.12 14.94 -9.72
N ASP A 170 6.62 15.91 -10.48
CA ASP A 170 6.85 17.33 -10.21
C ASP A 170 5.77 17.83 -9.24
N SER A 171 5.94 17.48 -7.96
CA SER A 171 5.05 17.89 -6.88
C SER A 171 5.85 18.24 -5.63
N PRO A 172 5.52 19.35 -4.93
CA PRO A 172 6.15 19.66 -3.66
C PRO A 172 5.87 18.61 -2.59
N PHE A 173 4.76 17.86 -2.69
CA PHE A 173 4.46 16.77 -1.76
C PHE A 173 5.39 15.57 -1.97
N ALA A 174 5.70 15.23 -3.22
CA ALA A 174 6.55 14.07 -3.52
C ALA A 174 7.93 14.14 -2.85
N VAL A 175 8.54 15.33 -2.80
CA VAL A 175 9.84 15.51 -2.12
C VAL A 175 9.72 15.61 -0.60
N GLN A 176 8.56 16.02 -0.06
CA GLN A 176 8.28 15.95 1.38
C GLN A 176 8.11 14.51 1.85
N HIS A 177 7.34 13.71 1.10
CA HIS A 177 7.22 12.27 1.29
C HIS A 177 8.61 11.60 1.34
N LEU A 178 9.53 12.03 0.47
CA LEU A 178 10.89 11.49 0.46
C LEU A 178 11.65 11.85 1.75
N ALA A 179 11.53 13.10 2.21
CA ALA A 179 12.14 13.50 3.49
C ALA A 179 11.55 12.72 4.66
N ALA A 180 10.22 12.63 4.74
CA ALA A 180 9.53 11.85 5.78
C ALA A 180 10.00 10.40 5.80
N PHE A 181 10.11 9.76 4.64
CA PHE A 181 10.56 8.37 4.54
C PHE A 181 12.03 8.19 4.96
N VAL A 182 12.92 9.06 4.51
CA VAL A 182 14.34 9.01 4.92
C VAL A 182 14.49 9.17 6.43
N LEU A 183 13.70 10.08 7.02
CA LEU A 183 13.77 10.33 8.46
C LEU A 183 13.16 9.19 9.27
N SER A 184 12.07 8.56 8.81
CA SER A 184 11.50 7.38 9.47
C SER A 184 12.45 6.19 9.44
N GLU A 185 13.28 6.07 8.40
CA GLU A 185 14.23 4.97 8.21
C GLU A 185 15.67 5.27 8.64
N ALA A 186 15.94 6.42 9.25
CA ALA A 186 17.30 6.91 9.49
C ALA A 186 18.21 5.88 10.20
N ASP A 187 17.69 5.21 11.24
CA ASP A 187 18.44 4.19 12.00
C ASP A 187 18.71 2.91 11.17
N GLY A 188 17.78 2.55 10.28
CA GLY A 188 17.87 1.37 9.43
C GLY A 188 18.80 1.59 8.24
N LEU A 189 18.74 2.77 7.62
CA LEU A 189 19.50 3.12 6.42
C LEU A 189 21.01 3.06 6.66
N GLY A 190 21.49 3.47 7.85
CA GLY A 190 22.91 3.33 8.22
C GLY A 190 23.40 1.87 8.28
N GLN A 191 22.49 0.90 8.33
CA GLN A 191 22.77 -0.53 8.30
C GLN A 191 22.39 -1.17 6.94
N GLY A 192 21.94 -0.37 5.97
CA GLY A 192 21.42 -0.85 4.69
C GLY A 192 20.12 -1.66 4.82
N GLN A 193 19.29 -1.32 5.80
CA GLN A 193 18.04 -2.03 6.11
C GLN A 193 16.87 -1.05 6.20
N LEU A 194 15.65 -1.58 6.05
CA LEU A 194 14.41 -0.87 6.36
C LEU A 194 13.83 -1.42 7.66
N GLN A 195 13.18 -0.55 8.41
CA GLN A 195 12.33 -0.91 9.52
C GLN A 195 10.99 -1.42 8.99
N GLY A 196 10.40 -2.40 9.68
CA GLY A 196 9.14 -3.03 9.27
C GLY A 196 9.25 -4.55 9.26
N ALA A 197 8.27 -5.21 9.87
CA ALA A 197 8.30 -6.67 10.00
C ALA A 197 8.10 -7.37 8.65
N TYR A 198 7.41 -6.75 7.69
CA TYR A 198 7.05 -7.37 6.42
C TYR A 198 8.15 -7.25 5.35
N TRP A 199 9.12 -6.34 5.53
CA TRP A 199 10.35 -6.35 4.72
C TRP A 199 11.19 -7.61 4.89
N THR A 200 11.14 -8.27 6.07
CA THR A 200 11.94 -9.47 6.36
C THR A 200 11.59 -10.66 5.45
N ILE A 201 10.36 -10.70 4.93
CA ILE A 201 9.89 -11.71 3.97
C ILE A 201 9.93 -11.21 2.51
N ARG A 202 10.33 -9.95 2.29
CA ARG A 202 10.44 -9.26 0.99
C ARG A 202 11.82 -8.63 0.79
N THR A 203 12.87 -9.40 1.06
CA THR A 203 14.25 -8.90 1.08
C THR A 203 14.72 -8.31 -0.25
N ALA A 204 14.27 -8.85 -1.39
CA ALA A 204 14.58 -8.29 -2.70
C ALA A 204 13.96 -6.90 -2.90
N GLN A 205 12.69 -6.73 -2.55
CA GLN A 205 11.99 -5.44 -2.63
C GLN A 205 12.57 -4.43 -1.64
N ALA A 206 12.88 -4.86 -0.41
CA ALA A 206 13.56 -4.01 0.58
C ALA A 206 14.90 -3.49 0.04
N GLN A 207 15.69 -4.34 -0.63
CA GLN A 207 16.95 -3.92 -1.26
C GLN A 207 16.74 -2.91 -2.39
N GLN A 208 15.69 -3.04 -3.20
CA GLN A 208 15.37 -2.04 -4.25
C GLN A 208 15.13 -0.66 -3.64
N VAL A 209 14.36 -0.60 -2.54
CA VAL A 209 14.06 0.65 -1.83
C VAL A 209 15.31 1.24 -1.18
N VAL A 210 16.10 0.43 -0.46
CA VAL A 210 17.36 0.89 0.15
C VAL A 210 18.33 1.42 -0.92
N GLN A 211 18.51 0.69 -2.03
CA GLN A 211 19.37 1.12 -3.12
C GLN A 211 18.88 2.43 -3.75
N TRP A 212 17.57 2.58 -3.93
CA TRP A 212 16.99 3.81 -4.45
C TRP A 212 17.13 4.98 -3.48
N LEU A 213 16.87 4.81 -2.17
CA LEU A 213 17.04 5.86 -1.17
C LEU A 213 18.51 6.32 -1.06
N LEU A 214 19.46 5.39 -1.15
CA LEU A 214 20.89 5.67 -1.05
C LEU A 214 21.53 6.15 -2.36
N ASP A 215 20.77 6.26 -3.46
CA ASP A 215 21.31 6.87 -4.68
C ASP A 215 21.56 8.39 -4.47
N SER A 216 22.58 8.91 -5.15
CA SER A 216 22.94 10.33 -5.12
C SER A 216 21.82 11.26 -5.58
N GLN A 217 20.93 10.78 -6.45
CA GLN A 217 19.85 11.58 -7.02
C GLN A 217 18.84 12.03 -5.95
N GLN A 218 18.56 11.20 -4.94
CA GLN A 218 17.56 11.46 -3.89
C GLN A 218 18.05 12.54 -2.95
N GLN A 219 19.33 12.48 -2.58
CA GLN A 219 19.97 13.56 -1.83
C GLN A 219 19.96 14.87 -2.63
N ALA A 220 20.36 14.84 -3.90
CA ALA A 220 20.36 16.03 -4.75
C ALA A 220 18.95 16.62 -4.93
N TRP A 221 17.93 15.76 -5.00
CA TRP A 221 16.53 16.17 -5.07
C TRP A 221 16.11 16.94 -3.82
N LEU A 222 16.37 16.39 -2.63
CA LEU A 222 16.11 17.05 -1.34
C LEU A 222 16.83 18.40 -1.22
N GLU A 223 18.13 18.45 -1.56
CA GLU A 223 18.95 19.66 -1.52
C GLU A 223 18.44 20.74 -2.49
N SER A 224 17.97 20.34 -3.68
CA SER A 224 17.42 21.27 -4.66
C SER A 224 16.06 21.85 -4.27
N ALA A 225 15.27 21.08 -3.50
CA ALA A 225 13.94 21.47 -3.08
C ALA A 225 13.95 22.38 -1.84
N ALA A 226 14.88 22.17 -0.89
CA ALA A 226 14.92 22.91 0.37
C ALA A 226 14.88 24.44 0.22
N PRO A 227 15.66 25.09 -0.68
CA PRO A 227 15.63 26.54 -0.86
C PRO A 227 14.30 27.09 -1.38
N THR A 228 13.50 26.25 -2.04
CA THR A 228 12.19 26.64 -2.60
C THR A 228 11.05 26.49 -1.58
N GLN A 229 11.29 25.77 -0.48
CA GLN A 229 10.29 25.52 0.55
C GLN A 229 10.12 26.76 1.42
N THR A 230 8.91 27.30 1.52
CA THR A 230 8.61 28.50 2.31
C THR A 230 8.37 28.20 3.78
N ASP A 231 7.81 27.02 4.08
CA ASP A 231 7.58 26.56 5.45
C ASP A 231 8.91 26.15 6.11
N THR A 232 9.22 26.72 7.27
CA THR A 232 10.51 26.48 7.95
C THR A 232 10.66 25.03 8.40
N THR A 233 9.61 24.44 8.98
CA THR A 233 9.66 23.06 9.49
C THR A 233 9.84 22.08 8.34
N ARG A 234 9.10 22.25 7.25
CA ARG A 234 9.28 21.44 6.03
C ARG A 234 10.64 21.62 5.39
N ARG A 235 11.21 22.83 5.44
CA ARG A 235 12.58 23.08 4.95
C ARG A 235 13.61 22.32 5.80
N GLU A 236 13.50 22.40 7.12
CA GLU A 236 14.39 21.70 8.05
C GLU A 236 14.31 20.17 7.86
N GLN A 237 13.12 19.62 7.60
CA GLN A 237 12.94 18.20 7.27
C GLN A 237 13.70 17.80 6.00
N LEU A 238 13.58 18.58 4.92
CA LEU A 238 14.32 18.33 3.68
C LEU A 238 15.84 18.36 3.89
N GLU A 239 16.35 19.36 4.62
CA GLU A 239 17.77 19.51 4.94
C GLU A 239 18.29 18.36 5.81
N MET A 240 17.53 17.98 6.84
CA MET A 240 17.87 16.87 7.73
C MET A 240 17.86 15.53 6.99
N ALA A 241 16.88 15.29 6.12
CA ALA A 241 16.83 14.09 5.29
C ALA A 241 18.04 14.02 4.33
N ALA A 242 18.40 15.12 3.67
CA ALA A 242 19.57 15.18 2.81
C ALA A 242 20.85 14.85 3.59
N TYR A 243 21.00 15.41 4.80
CA TYR A 243 22.11 15.10 5.69
C TYR A 243 22.14 13.62 6.09
N THR A 244 21.00 13.04 6.48
CA THR A 244 20.87 11.61 6.82
C THR A 244 21.35 10.72 5.68
N LEU A 245 20.92 10.97 4.43
CA LEU A 245 21.41 10.23 3.27
C LEU A 245 22.92 10.39 3.06
N SER A 246 23.48 11.58 3.30
CA SER A 246 24.93 11.83 3.17
C SER A 246 25.77 11.04 4.17
N VAL A 247 25.21 10.73 5.35
CA VAL A 247 25.86 9.94 6.40
C VAL A 247 25.68 8.45 6.14
N ALA A 248 24.49 8.00 5.76
CA ALA A 248 24.18 6.59 5.52
C ALA A 248 24.94 5.98 4.32
N LYS A 249 25.43 6.81 3.39
CA LYS A 249 26.27 6.38 2.25
C LYS A 249 27.73 6.07 2.62
N ARG A 250 28.19 6.43 3.82
CA ARG A 250 29.59 6.28 4.25
C ARG A 250 29.85 4.91 4.85
#